data_AF-A0A131ZYT8-F1
#
_entry.id   AF-A0A131ZYT8-F1
#
_cell.length_a   1.000
_cell.length_b   1.000
_cell.length_c   1.000
_cell.angle_alpha   90.00
_cell.angle_beta   90.00
_cell.angle_gamma   90.00
#
_symmetry.space_group_name_H-M   'P 1'
#
loop_
_entity.id
_entity.type
_entity.pdbx_description
1 polymer ?
#
loop_
_entity_poly.entity_id
_entity_poly.type
_entity_poly.pdbx_seq_one_letter_code
_entity_poly.pdbx_strand_id
1 'polypeptide(L)'
;MVDQNGQFQVLQESTSESEKNRNYRRVVLMPIGFNETLLENNTSLIGPKQAEISLLRSLGYIVVPIHQNSFQSSISSLNRVKFLQDLIASHLKNSTINDE
;
A
#
# COMPACT_ATOMS: atom_id res chain seq x y z
N MET A 1 3.27 -22.62 4.74
CA MET A 1 3.37 -24.02 5.19
C MET A 1 3.36 -24.01 6.72
N VAL A 2 2.63 -24.92 7.38
CA VAL A 2 2.62 -25.05 8.85
C VAL A 2 3.55 -26.20 9.19
N ASP A 3 4.43 -26.05 10.18
CA ASP A 3 5.35 -27.13 10.56
C ASP A 3 4.64 -28.24 11.37
N GLN A 4 5.37 -29.32 11.67
CA GLN A 4 4.84 -30.48 12.39
C GLN A 4 4.42 -30.19 13.83
N ASN A 5 4.71 -28.98 14.35
CA ASN A 5 4.32 -28.54 15.68
C ASN A 5 3.15 -27.54 15.64
N GLY A 6 2.52 -27.34 14.47
CA GLY A 6 1.38 -26.45 14.31
C GLY A 6 1.74 -24.97 14.28
N GLN A 7 3.03 -24.62 14.17
CA GLN A 7 3.48 -23.24 14.07
C GLN A 7 3.52 -22.82 12.60
N PHE A 8 3.03 -21.61 12.33
CA PHE A 8 3.14 -21.03 10.99
C PHE A 8 4.62 -20.76 10.70
N GLN A 9 5.20 -21.49 9.75
CA GLN A 9 6.50 -21.12 9.18
C GLN A 9 6.30 -19.83 8.39
N VAL A 10 6.62 -18.71 9.04
CA VAL A 10 6.99 -17.50 8.31
C VAL A 10 8.21 -17.89 7.50
N LEU A 11 8.12 -17.79 6.17
CA LEU A 11 9.28 -17.82 5.29
C LEU A 11 10.20 -16.67 5.75
N GLN A 12 11.13 -16.96 6.66
CA GLN A 12 12.28 -16.12 6.89
C GLN A 12 13.12 -16.25 5.63
N GLU A 13 12.95 -15.26 4.75
CA GLU A 13 13.84 -15.05 3.62
C GLU A 13 15.26 -14.98 4.19
N SER A 14 16.09 -15.95 3.79
CA SER A 14 17.49 -16.00 4.16
C SER A 14 18.12 -14.65 3.84
N THR A 15 18.53 -13.91 4.87
CA THR A 15 19.32 -12.68 4.75
C THR A 15 20.69 -13.06 4.22
N SER A 16 20.80 -13.22 2.91
CA SER A 16 22.07 -13.31 2.20
C SER A 16 22.58 -11.91 1.92
N GLU A 17 23.90 -11.74 2.15
CA GLU A 17 24.81 -10.62 1.90
C GLU A 17 24.51 -9.80 0.61
N SER A 18 23.42 -9.06 0.60
CA SER A 18 23.07 -8.10 -0.44
C SER A 18 22.52 -6.80 0.15
N GLU A 19 23.11 -6.33 1.24
CA GLU A 19 23.07 -4.92 1.67
C GLU A 19 23.86 -4.00 0.71
N LYS A 20 23.95 -4.35 -0.58
CA LYS A 20 24.29 -3.40 -1.64
C LYS A 20 23.08 -2.51 -1.89
N ASN A 21 22.89 -1.55 -0.99
CA ASN A 21 22.37 -0.20 -1.25
C ASN A 21 21.32 -0.12 -2.39
N ARG A 22 20.31 -0.98 -2.36
CA ARG A 22 19.14 -0.81 -3.21
C ARG A 22 18.19 0.05 -2.39
N ASN A 23 18.05 1.31 -2.80
CA ASN A 23 16.98 2.19 -2.36
C ASN A 23 15.63 1.58 -2.78
N TYR A 24 15.21 0.52 -2.09
CA TYR A 24 13.92 -0.08 -2.26
C TYR A 24 12.89 0.87 -1.69
N ARG A 25 12.09 1.48 -2.56
CA ARG A 25 10.91 2.23 -2.13
C ARG A 25 9.92 1.24 -1.53
N ARG A 26 9.61 1.41 -0.25
CA ARG A 26 8.66 0.55 0.46
C ARG A 26 7.25 1.05 0.15
N VAL A 27 6.48 0.26 -0.60
CA VAL A 27 5.11 0.62 -0.99
C VAL A 27 4.11 -0.16 -0.15
N VAL A 28 3.08 0.53 0.38
CA VAL A 28 1.96 -0.10 1.08
C VAL A 28 0.69 0.13 0.28
N LEU A 29 0.01 -0.97 -0.07
CA LEU A 29 -1.33 -0.92 -0.65
C LEU A 29 -2.34 -0.95 0.50
N MET A 30 -3.06 0.16 0.70
CA MET A 30 -4.00 0.30 1.80
C MET A 30 -5.44 0.27 1.28
N PRO A 31 -6.20 -0.82 1.50
CA PRO A 31 -7.62 -0.83 1.18
C PRO A 31 -8.38 0.12 2.11
N ILE A 32 -9.25 0.95 1.53
CA ILE A 32 -10.11 1.93 2.20
C ILE A 32 -11.57 1.50 1.98
N GLY A 33 -12.22 1.05 3.06
CA GLY A 33 -13.60 0.56 3.03
C GLY A 33 -14.66 1.66 2.90
N PHE A 34 -15.90 1.28 2.55
CA PHE A 34 -17.04 2.21 2.44
C PHE A 34 -17.38 2.97 3.73
N ASN A 35 -17.07 2.37 4.89
CA ASN A 35 -17.44 2.88 6.21
C ASN A 35 -16.30 3.66 6.86
N GLU A 36 -15.18 3.89 6.17
CA GLU A 36 -14.12 4.73 6.69
C GLU A 36 -14.57 6.19 6.63
N THR A 37 -14.44 6.91 7.75
CA THR A 37 -14.91 8.28 7.88
C THR A 37 -14.16 9.18 6.90
N LEU A 38 -14.83 9.60 5.84
CA LEU A 38 -14.35 10.61 4.90
C LEU A 38 -14.82 11.98 5.37
N LEU A 39 -14.03 13.03 5.12
CA LEU A 39 -14.51 14.42 5.14
C LEU A 39 -15.66 14.58 4.14
N GLU A 40 -16.54 15.56 4.38
CA GLU A 40 -17.76 15.82 3.59
C GLU A 40 -17.53 15.95 2.07
N ASN A 41 -16.29 16.16 1.64
CA ASN A 41 -15.86 16.24 0.25
C ASN A 41 -15.38 14.90 -0.36
N ASN A 42 -15.42 13.78 0.37
CA ASN A 42 -14.90 12.46 -0.04
C ASN A 42 -13.41 12.44 -0.45
N THR A 43 -12.65 13.51 -0.22
CA THR A 43 -11.27 13.62 -0.67
C THR A 43 -10.24 13.30 0.41
N SER A 44 -10.67 13.14 1.67
CA SER A 44 -9.74 13.06 2.80
C SER A 44 -10.30 12.17 3.90
N LEU A 45 -9.45 11.29 4.43
CA LEU A 45 -9.80 10.37 5.52
C LEU A 45 -9.70 11.09 6.87
N ILE A 46 -10.59 10.74 7.81
CA ILE A 46 -10.56 11.18 9.20
C ILE A 46 -10.46 9.96 10.10
N GLY A 47 -9.78 10.11 11.23
CA GLY A 47 -9.75 9.10 12.28
C GLY A 47 -8.61 8.08 12.11
N PRO A 48 -8.78 6.83 12.57
CA PRO A 48 -7.69 5.86 12.69
C PRO A 48 -6.90 5.63 11.40
N LYS A 49 -7.57 5.67 10.25
CA LYS A 49 -6.94 5.46 8.94
C LYS A 49 -6.04 6.60 8.51
N GLN A 50 -6.42 7.83 8.80
CA GLN A 50 -5.55 8.98 8.57
C GLN A 50 -4.30 8.92 9.47
N ALA A 51 -4.45 8.45 10.72
CA ALA A 51 -3.33 8.25 11.62
C ALA A 51 -2.40 7.14 11.11
N GLU A 52 -2.94 6.03 10.62
CA GLU A 52 -2.18 4.93 10.01
C GLU A 52 -1.38 5.38 8.79
N ILE A 53 -2.00 6.14 7.87
CA ILE A 53 -1.33 6.71 6.70
C ILE A 53 -0.18 7.64 7.12
N SER A 54 -0.42 8.49 8.12
CA SER A 54 0.58 9.44 8.61
C SER A 54 1.76 8.72 9.25
N LEU A 55 1.51 7.68 10.04
CA LEU A 55 2.54 6.85 10.65
C LEU A 55 3.40 6.16 9.56
N LEU A 56 2.77 5.48 8.61
CA LEU A 56 3.47 4.79 7.52
C LEU A 56 4.33 5.74 6.68
N ARG A 57 3.80 6.93 6.36
CA ARG A 57 4.59 7.96 5.65
C ARG A 57 5.79 8.41 6.49
N SER A 58 5.63 8.61 7.80
CA SER A 58 6.73 8.99 8.70
C SER A 58 7.82 7.91 8.78
N LEU A 59 7.47 6.65 8.54
CA LEU A 59 8.39 5.50 8.45
C LEU A 59 9.02 5.32 7.06
N GLY A 60 8.79 6.26 6.13
CA GLY A 60 9.36 6.23 4.78
C GLY A 60 8.61 5.34 3.79
N TYR A 61 7.37 4.94 4.09
CA TYR A 61 6.55 4.19 3.14
C TYR A 61 5.79 5.11 2.18
N ILE A 62 5.72 4.69 0.92
CA ILE A 62 4.81 5.24 -0.08
C ILE A 62 3.46 4.53 0.10
N VAL A 63 2.51 5.25 0.68
CA VAL A 63 1.17 4.72 0.95
C VAL A 63 0.26 4.99 -0.25
N VAL A 64 -0.32 3.93 -0.80
CA VAL A 64 -1.27 3.96 -1.92
C VAL A 64 -2.65 3.57 -1.38
N PRO A 65 -3.54 4.54 -1.12
CA PRO A 65 -4.91 4.26 -0.72
C PRO A 65 -5.70 3.70 -1.92
N ILE A 66 -6.44 2.62 -1.68
CA ILE A 66 -7.28 1.94 -2.67
C ILE A 66 -8.71 1.96 -2.15
N HIS A 67 -9.52 2.88 -2.68
CA HIS A 67 -10.93 2.96 -2.30
C HIS A 67 -11.72 1.81 -2.92
N GLN A 68 -12.58 1.15 -2.14
CA GLN A 68 -13.44 0.08 -2.67
C GLN A 68 -14.35 0.56 -3.81
N ASN A 69 -14.72 1.85 -3.81
CA ASN A 69 -15.48 2.49 -4.89
C ASN A 69 -14.71 2.64 -6.20
N SER A 70 -13.38 2.53 -6.19
CA SER A 70 -12.57 2.63 -7.41
C SER A 70 -12.72 1.43 -8.34
N PHE A 71 -13.31 0.34 -7.84
CA PHE A 71 -13.59 -0.84 -8.66
C PHE A 71 -15.10 -1.03 -8.83
N GLN A 72 -15.61 -0.75 -10.03
CA GLN A 72 -16.93 -1.23 -10.39
C GLN A 72 -16.91 -2.77 -10.45
N SER A 73 -17.97 -3.41 -9.95
CA SER A 73 -18.10 -4.87 -9.89
C SER A 73 -17.96 -5.55 -11.26
N SER A 74 -18.30 -4.83 -12.34
CA SER A 74 -18.23 -5.26 -13.74
C SER A 74 -16.82 -5.20 -14.37
N ILE A 75 -15.82 -4.64 -13.69
CA ILE A 75 -14.46 -4.53 -14.22
C ILE A 75 -13.78 -5.90 -14.21
N SER A 76 -13.27 -6.32 -15.37
CA SER A 76 -12.48 -7.56 -15.52
C SER A 76 -11.22 -7.54 -14.66
N SER A 77 -10.76 -8.71 -14.20
CA SER A 77 -9.54 -8.82 -13.37
C SER A 77 -8.32 -8.16 -14.03
N LEU A 78 -8.18 -8.27 -15.35
CA LEU A 78 -7.10 -7.63 -16.10
C LEU A 78 -7.15 -6.09 -15.99
N ASN A 79 -8.34 -5.51 -16.11
CA ASN A 79 -8.50 -4.07 -15.99
C ASN A 79 -8.28 -3.58 -14.56
N ARG A 80 -8.58 -4.39 -13.53
CA ARG A 80 -8.24 -4.09 -12.13
C ARG A 80 -6.72 -4.07 -11.91
N VAL A 81 -6.00 -5.01 -12.51
CA VAL A 81 -4.53 -5.06 -12.44
C VAL A 81 -3.92 -3.82 -13.11
N LYS A 82 -4.38 -3.44 -14.31
CA LYS A 82 -3.92 -2.23 -15.00
C LYS A 82 -4.18 -0.97 -14.16
N PHE A 83 -5.37 -0.83 -13.60
CA PHE A 83 -5.69 0.28 -12.70
C PHE A 83 -4.73 0.35 -11.50
N LEU A 84 -4.43 -0.78 -10.86
CA LEU A 84 -3.49 -0.82 -9.74
C LEU A 84 -2.07 -0.43 -10.16
N GLN A 85 -1.62 -0.89 -11.34
CA GLN A 85 -0.32 -0.51 -11.89
C GLN A 85 -0.22 1.00 -12.10
N ASP A 86 -1.23 1.61 -12.72
CA ASP A 86 -1.28 3.05 -12.97
C ASP A 86 -1.34 3.86 -11.67
N LEU A 87 -2.12 3.39 -10.70
CA LEU A 87 -2.27 4.03 -9.38
C LEU A 87 -0.94 4.01 -8.60
N ILE A 88 -0.25 2.86 -8.57
CA ILE A 88 1.06 2.74 -7.91
C ILE A 88 2.08 3.64 -8.62
N ALA A 89 2.13 3.62 -9.96
CA ALA A 89 3.05 4.45 -10.73
C ALA A 89 2.86 5.95 -10.46
N SER A 90 1.61 6.41 -10.30
CA SER A 90 1.29 7.80 -9.93
C SER A 90 1.88 8.19 -8.57
N HIS A 91 1.73 7.32 -7.56
CA HIS A 91 2.27 7.59 -6.22
C HIS A 91 3.80 7.54 -6.16
N LEU A 92 4.43 6.70 -6.98
CA LEU A 92 5.90 6.65 -7.11
C LEU A 92 6.48 7.91 -7.77
N LYS A 93 5.74 8.55 -8.69
CA LYS A 93 6.18 9.80 -9.34
C LYS A 93 6.08 11.02 -8.40
N ASN A 94 5.03 11.06 -7.58
CA ASN A 94 4.80 12.17 -6.66
C ASN A 94 5.76 12.15 -5.46
N SER A 95 6.32 10.98 -5.09
CA SER A 95 7.27 10.86 -3.98
C SER A 95 8.66 11.41 -4.31
N THR A 96 9.02 11.57 -5.58
CA THR A 96 10.34 12.05 -6.03
C THR A 96 10.52 13.56 -5.99
N ILE A 97 9.45 14.32 -5.74
CA ILE A 97 9.49 15.80 -5.81
C ILE A 97 9.92 16.42 -4.46
N ASN A 98 10.05 15.62 -3.39
CA ASN A 98 10.38 16.11 -2.04
C ASN A 98 11.83 15.84 -1.59
N ASP A 99 12.71 15.44 -2.50
CA ASP A 99 14.13 15.15 -2.22
C ASP A 99 15.10 16.27 -2.70
N GLU A 100 14.59 17.48 -2.98
CA GLU A 100 15.36 18.73 -3.20
C GLU A 100 15.13 19.74 -2.08
#